data_AF-A0A8T5BBD9-F1
#
_entry.id   AF-A0A8T5BBD9-F1
#
_cell.length_a   1.000
_cell.length_b   1.000
_cell.length_c   1.000
_cell.angle_alpha   90.00
_cell.angle_beta   90.00
_cell.angle_gamma   90.00
#
_symmetry.space_group_name_H-M   'P 1'
#
loop_
_entity.id
_entity.type
_entity.pdbx_description
1 polymer ?
#
loop_
_entity_poly.entity_id
_entity_poly.type
_entity_poly.pdbx_seq_one_letter_code
_entity_poly.pdbx_strand_id
1 'polypeptide(L)'
;MAGSESLLPYINANKGSEQPTIIIDSREASAAPKIVKGLREMGALIIIRSLDKGDYIISDECVFERKTVHDFVHTLTHRYLFEQLFLLKEAYSKPFILIEGYFPIIYKFSRINPSS
;
A
#
# COMPACT_ATOMS: atom_id res chain seq x y z
N MET A 1 5.02 -7.10 -24.66
CA MET A 1 3.84 -7.51 -23.87
C MET A 1 4.35 -8.04 -22.55
N ALA A 2 4.43 -7.19 -21.53
CA ALA A 2 4.81 -7.64 -20.18
C ALA A 2 3.59 -8.34 -19.60
N GLY A 3 3.68 -9.66 -19.44
CA GLY A 3 2.64 -10.46 -18.82
C GLY A 3 2.34 -9.91 -17.43
N SER A 4 1.09 -10.06 -17.01
CA SER A 4 0.64 -9.79 -15.65
C SER A 4 1.45 -10.63 -14.66
N GLU A 5 2.59 -10.12 -14.21
CA GLU A 5 3.37 -10.72 -13.14
C GLU A 5 2.59 -10.52 -11.84
N SER A 6 1.74 -11.50 -11.55
CA SER A 6 1.08 -11.65 -10.26
C SER A 6 2.12 -11.72 -9.15
N LEU A 7 1.77 -11.32 -7.93
CA LEU A 7 2.64 -11.49 -6.76
C LEU A 7 2.78 -12.96 -6.32
N LEU A 8 2.05 -13.88 -6.94
CA LEU A 8 2.08 -15.32 -6.65
C LEU A 8 3.50 -15.93 -6.57
N PRO A 9 4.48 -15.59 -7.44
CA PRO A 9 5.84 -16.13 -7.35
C PRO A 9 6.58 -15.70 -6.07
N TYR A 10 6.16 -14.60 -5.45
CA TYR A 10 6.75 -14.07 -4.21
C TYR A 10 6.07 -14.61 -2.94
N ILE A 11 4.94 -15.32 -3.07
CA ILE A 11 4.27 -16.01 -1.95
C ILE A 11 4.99 -17.34 -1.72
N ASN A 12 6.06 -17.31 -0.94
CA ASN A 12 6.82 -18.52 -0.60
C ASN A 12 6.20 -19.18 0.63
N ALA A 13 5.34 -20.18 0.43
CA ALA A 13 4.60 -20.87 1.49
C ALA A 13 5.46 -21.68 2.48
N ASN A 14 6.78 -21.79 2.24
CA ASN A 14 7.69 -22.70 2.94
C ASN A 14 8.92 -22.02 3.58
N LYS A 15 8.89 -20.72 3.91
CA LYS A 15 9.93 -20.14 4.77
C LYS A 15 9.62 -20.39 6.25
N GLY A 16 10.37 -21.31 6.85
CA GLY A 16 10.32 -21.60 8.28
C GLY A 16 10.71 -20.41 9.17
N SER A 17 10.01 -20.31 10.29
CA SER A 17 10.40 -19.76 11.61
C SER A 17 10.99 -18.35 11.77
N GLU A 18 10.81 -17.42 10.82
CA GLU A 18 11.05 -16.00 11.12
C GLU A 18 9.77 -15.19 11.01
N GLN A 19 9.36 -14.60 12.14
CA GLN A 19 8.21 -13.69 12.20
C GLN A 19 8.55 -12.41 11.43
N PRO A 20 7.80 -12.04 10.37
CA PRO A 20 8.10 -10.85 9.60
C PRO A 20 7.95 -9.61 10.48
N THR A 21 8.96 -8.74 10.48
CA THR A 21 8.87 -7.44 11.15
C THR A 21 8.31 -6.41 10.18
N ILE A 22 7.24 -5.73 10.57
CA ILE A 22 6.59 -4.69 9.76
C ILE A 22 6.58 -3.39 10.57
N ILE A 23 7.09 -2.32 9.97
CA ILE A 23 7.01 -0.98 10.55
C ILE A 23 5.80 -0.29 9.95
N ILE A 24 4.90 0.21 10.80
CA ILE A 24 3.65 0.86 10.38
C ILE A 24 3.68 2.32 10.81
N ASP A 25 3.27 3.22 9.91
CA ASP A 25 3.08 4.64 10.22
C ASP A 25 2.03 4.80 11.33
N SER A 26 2.32 5.68 12.30
CA SER A 26 1.44 5.94 13.43
C SER A 26 0.03 6.44 13.04
N ARG A 27 -0.10 7.21 11.95
CA ARG A 27 -1.40 7.67 11.45
C ARG A 27 -2.16 6.51 10.83
N GLU A 28 -1.48 5.68 10.05
CA GLU A 28 -2.13 4.50 9.43
C GLU A 28 -2.51 3.45 10.47
N ALA A 29 -1.66 3.19 11.46
CA ALA A 29 -2.00 2.29 12.58
C ALA A 29 -3.26 2.75 13.33
N SER A 30 -3.47 4.07 13.40
CA SER A 30 -4.65 4.68 14.02
C SER A 30 -5.88 4.65 13.11
N ALA A 31 -5.68 4.84 11.80
CA ALA A 31 -6.75 4.81 10.81
C ALA A 31 -7.29 3.40 10.52
N ALA A 32 -6.40 2.39 10.55
CA ALA A 32 -6.71 1.01 10.19
C ALA A 32 -6.31 -0.01 11.28
N PRO A 33 -6.85 0.09 12.51
CA PRO A 33 -6.47 -0.79 13.63
C PRO A 33 -6.79 -2.26 13.36
N LYS A 34 -7.78 -2.56 12.50
CA LYS A 34 -8.11 -3.92 12.07
C LYS A 34 -6.97 -4.59 11.28
N ILE A 35 -6.25 -3.83 10.45
CA ILE A 35 -5.11 -4.33 9.68
C ILE A 35 -3.97 -4.68 10.63
N VAL A 36 -3.65 -3.77 11.55
CA VAL A 36 -2.62 -4.01 12.60
C VAL A 36 -2.94 -5.28 13.39
N LYS A 37 -4.20 -5.45 13.81
CA LYS A 37 -4.65 -6.64 14.52
C LYS A 37 -4.48 -7.91 13.67
N GLY A 38 -4.95 -7.90 12.42
CA GLY A 38 -4.84 -9.05 11.52
C GLY A 38 -3.40 -9.46 11.26
N LEU A 39 -2.49 -8.51 11.03
CA LEU A 39 -1.08 -8.79 10.83
C LEU A 39 -0.43 -9.43 12.07
N ARG A 40 -0.78 -8.97 13.28
CA ARG A 40 -0.31 -9.58 14.53
C ARG A 40 -0.83 -11.01 14.70
N GLU A 41 -2.11 -11.24 14.39
CA GLU A 41 -2.73 -12.58 14.46
C GLU A 41 -2.10 -13.56 13.45
N MET A 42 -1.63 -13.06 12.31
CA MET A 42 -0.86 -13.83 11.33
C MET A 42 0.62 -14.04 11.71
N GLY A 43 1.06 -13.55 12.88
CA GLY A 43 2.40 -13.78 13.41
C GLY A 43 3.44 -12.74 13.01
N ALA A 44 3.05 -11.55 12.52
CA ALA A 44 3.98 -10.47 12.24
C ALA A 44 4.35 -9.67 13.51
N LEU A 45 5.62 -9.29 13.62
CA LEU A 45 6.11 -8.36 14.64
C LEU A 45 5.85 -6.93 14.16
N ILE A 46 4.95 -6.22 14.84
CA ILE A 46 4.57 -4.86 14.45
C ILE A 46 5.31 -3.81 15.28
N ILE A 47 5.98 -2.89 14.59
CA ILE A 47 6.60 -1.70 15.18
C ILE A 47 5.84 -0.47 14.67
N ILE A 48 5.26 0.33 15.55
CA ILE A 48 4.56 1.56 15.17
C ILE A 48 5.51 2.74 15.36
N ARG A 49 5.71 3.55 14.32
CA ARG A 49 6.54 4.78 14.35
C ARG A 49 5.94 5.86 13.46
N SER A 50 6.31 7.12 13.69
CA SER A 50 6.04 8.17 12.71
C SER A 50 6.97 7.98 11.51
N LEU A 51 6.40 7.88 10.31
CA LEU A 51 7.16 7.73 9.07
C LEU A 51 6.98 8.99 8.21
N ASP A 52 8.07 9.46 7.63
CA ASP A 52 8.01 10.59 6.68
C ASP A 52 7.40 10.18 5.35
N LYS A 53 7.56 8.90 4.95
CA LYS A 53 7.13 8.35 3.66
C LYS A 53 6.67 6.89 3.80
N GLY A 54 5.51 6.60 3.23
CA GLY A 54 4.91 5.26 3.19
C GLY A 54 4.17 4.87 4.48
N ASP A 55 3.27 3.90 4.35
CA ASP A 55 2.41 3.47 5.45
C ASP A 55 2.89 2.18 6.12
N TYR A 56 3.39 1.23 5.32
CA TYR A 56 3.87 -0.07 5.80
C TYR A 56 5.22 -0.40 5.18
N ILE A 57 6.28 -0.35 5.97
CA ILE A 57 7.63 -0.75 5.55
C ILE A 57 7.81 -2.23 5.87
N ILE A 58 8.06 -3.03 4.83
CA ILE A 58 8.28 -4.47 4.90
C ILE A 58 9.78 -4.79 4.92
N SER A 59 10.57 -4.00 4.20
CA SER A 59 12.03 -4.06 4.22
C SER A 59 12.63 -2.68 3.90
N ASP A 60 13.95 -2.60 3.92
CA ASP A 60 14.73 -1.46 3.41
C ASP A 60 14.38 -1.05 1.96
N GLU A 61 13.98 -2.02 1.15
CA GLU A 61 13.58 -1.84 -0.25
C GLU A 61 12.08 -1.68 -0.46
N CYS A 62 11.27 -2.33 0.38
CA CYS A 62 9.86 -2.60 0.10
C CYS A 62 8.94 -1.84 1.04
N VAL A 63 8.06 -1.02 0.45
CA VAL A 63 7.06 -0.22 1.15
C VAL A 63 5.70 -0.36 0.48
N PHE A 64 4.65 -0.38 1.29
CA PHE A 64 3.27 -0.28 0.83
C PHE A 64 2.66 1.04 1.30
N GLU A 65 2.02 1.71 0.34
CA GLU A 65 1.19 2.87 0.53
C GLU A 65 -0.28 2.43 0.36
N ARG A 66 -1.09 2.55 1.40
CA ARG A 66 -2.50 2.20 1.35
C ARG A 66 -3.31 3.39 0.85
N LYS A 67 -4.27 3.14 -0.02
CA LYS A 67 -5.12 4.20 -0.55
C LYS A 67 -6.52 3.67 -0.79
N THR A 68 -7.52 4.32 -0.23
CA THR A 68 -8.90 3.95 -0.57
C THR A 68 -9.20 4.35 -2.01
N VAL A 69 -10.16 3.69 -2.67
CA VAL A 69 -10.61 4.11 -4.01
C VAL A 69 -11.04 5.58 -4.02
N HIS A 70 -11.68 6.05 -2.94
CA HIS A 70 -12.09 7.44 -2.81
C HIS A 70 -10.89 8.39 -2.79
N ASP A 71 -9.87 8.09 -1.98
CA ASP A 71 -8.65 8.91 -1.89
C ASP A 71 -7.85 8.86 -3.19
N PHE A 72 -7.82 7.71 -3.85
CA PHE A 72 -7.20 7.55 -5.16
C PHE A 72 -7.85 8.46 -6.20
N VAL A 73 -9.19 8.43 -6.31
CA VAL A 73 -9.95 9.33 -7.22
C VAL A 73 -9.71 10.80 -6.86
N HIS A 74 -9.75 11.13 -5.58
CA HIS A 74 -9.53 12.48 -5.10
C HIS A 74 -8.12 12.99 -5.46
N THR A 75 -7.09 12.23 -5.15
CA THR A 75 -5.68 12.59 -5.45
C THR A 75 -5.38 12.61 -6.95
N LEU A 76 -6.00 11.72 -7.73
CA LEU A 76 -5.87 11.70 -9.19
C LEU A 76 -6.49 12.94 -9.82
N THR A 77 -7.72 13.30 -9.43
CA THR A 77 -8.43 14.48 -9.98
C THR A 77 -7.76 15.80 -9.63
N HIS A 78 -7.03 15.86 -8.52
CA HIS A 78 -6.29 17.04 -8.09
C HIS A 78 -4.79 17.01 -8.46
N ARG A 79 -4.35 16.02 -9.26
CA ARG A 79 -2.97 15.86 -9.78
C ARG A 79 -1.87 15.60 -8.74
N TYR A 80 -2.20 15.40 -7.46
CA TYR A 80 -1.22 15.14 -6.40
C TYR A 80 -0.70 13.68 -6.37
N LEU A 81 -1.42 12.75 -7.02
CA LEU A 81 -1.06 11.33 -6.99
C LEU A 81 0.36 11.05 -7.54
N PHE A 82 0.72 11.70 -8.64
CA PHE A 82 2.02 11.48 -9.28
C PHE A 82 3.18 11.99 -8.40
N GLU A 83 3.02 13.14 -7.76
CA GLU A 83 4.02 13.69 -6.85
C GLU A 83 4.28 12.73 -5.67
N GLN A 84 3.21 12.18 -5.07
CA GLN A 84 3.33 11.17 -4.02
C GLN A 84 4.08 9.92 -4.51
N LEU A 85 3.75 9.45 -5.71
CA LEU A 85 4.41 8.31 -6.34
C LEU A 85 5.91 8.53 -6.59
N PHE A 86 6.29 9.73 -7.06
CA PHE A 86 7.69 10.07 -7.24
C PHE A 86 8.44 10.11 -5.90
N LEU A 87 7.85 10.73 -4.87
CA LEU A 87 8.46 10.81 -3.54
C LEU A 87 8.66 9.42 -2.90
N LEU A 88 7.73 8.49 -3.13
CA LEU A 88 7.84 7.08 -2.72
C LEU A 88 8.94 6.35 -3.48
N LYS A 89 9.02 6.51 -4.81
CA LYS A 89 10.04 5.89 -5.67
C LYS A 89 11.44 6.42 -5.42
N GLU A 90 11.57 7.68 -4.98
CA GLU A 90 12.86 8.24 -4.55
C GLU A 90 13.34 7.65 -3.23
N ALA A 91 12.42 7.25 -2.34
CA ALA A 91 12.76 6.75 -1.02
C ALA A 91 13.01 5.23 -0.98
N TYR A 92 12.32 4.47 -1.85
CA TYR A 92 12.34 3.02 -1.83
C TYR A 92 12.51 2.46 -3.23
N SER A 93 13.28 1.37 -3.37
CA SER A 93 13.53 0.72 -4.66
C SER A 93 12.31 -0.06 -5.16
N LYS A 94 11.46 -0.55 -4.26
CA LYS A 94 10.25 -1.35 -4.56
C LYS A 94 9.02 -0.79 -3.83
N PRO A 95 8.50 0.39 -4.24
CA PRO A 95 7.27 0.93 -3.68
C PRO A 95 6.03 0.27 -4.31
N PHE A 96 5.04 -0.02 -3.48
CA PHE A 96 3.74 -0.55 -3.89
C PHE A 96 2.62 0.38 -3.43
N ILE A 97 1.60 0.59 -4.27
CA ILE A 97 0.33 1.16 -3.85
C ILE A 97 -0.69 0.02 -3.74
N LEU A 98 -1.33 -0.09 -2.58
CA LEU A 98 -2.48 -0.95 -2.37
C LEU A 98 -3.76 -0.11 -2.43
N ILE A 99 -4.53 -0.28 -3.51
CA ILE A 99 -5.83 0.37 -3.66
C ILE A 99 -6.92 -0.51 -3.04
N GLU A 100 -7.57 -0.01 -1.99
CA GLU A 100 -8.62 -0.73 -1.26
C GLU A 100 -10.01 -0.13 -1.52
N GLY A 101 -10.97 -1.00 -1.84
CA GLY A 101 -12.39 -0.67 -1.93
C GLY A 101 -13.03 -1.07 -3.26
N TYR A 102 -14.30 -0.70 -3.43
CA TYR A 102 -15.07 -1.06 -4.62
C TYR A 102 -14.72 -0.14 -5.80
N PHE A 103 -13.80 -0.60 -6.65
CA PHE A 103 -13.29 0.19 -7.78
C PHE A 103 -14.38 0.76 -8.71
N PRO A 104 -15.49 0.05 -9.04
CA PRO A 104 -16.51 0.61 -9.91
C PRO A 104 -17.23 1.86 -9.35
N ILE A 105 -16.99 2.26 -8.10
CA ILE A 105 -17.43 3.57 -7.61
C ILE A 105 -16.80 4.73 -8.38
N ILE A 106 -15.64 4.53 -9.03
CA ILE A 106 -14.99 5.57 -9.85
C ILE A 106 -15.91 6.13 -10.95
N TYR A 107 -16.78 5.30 -11.52
CA TYR A 107 -17.73 5.70 -12.57
C TYR A 107 -18.79 6.72 -12.10
N LYS A 108 -18.98 6.83 -10.77
CA LYS A 108 -19.87 7.86 -10.20
C LYS A 108 -19.20 9.24 -10.15
N PHE A 109 -17.87 9.31 -10.24
CA PHE A 109 -17.12 10.56 -10.26
C PHE A 109 -17.03 11.05 -11.71
N SER A 110 -17.88 12.01 -12.06
CA SER A 110 -18.13 12.51 -13.42
C SER A 110 -16.92 13.07 -14.18
N ARG A 111 -15.74 13.16 -13.54
CA ARG A 111 -14.51 13.72 -14.11
C ARG A 111 -13.45 12.68 -14.47
N ILE A 112 -13.71 11.38 -14.24
CA ILE A 112 -12.79 10.30 -14.60
C ILE A 112 -13.42 9.48 -15.73
N ASN A 113 -12.76 9.44 -16.89
CA ASN A 113 -13.07 8.49 -17.95
C ASN A 113 -12.03 7.35 -17.89
N PRO A 114 -12.36 6.19 -17.30
CA PRO A 114 -11.42 5.08 -17.16
C PRO A 114 -11.14 4.33 -18.48
N SER A 115 -11.79 4.72 -19.58
CA SER A 115 -11.76 4.06 -20.89
C SER A 115 -10.87 4.76 -21.94
N SER A 116 -9.96 5.65 -21.54
CA SER A 116 -9.01 6.32 -22.46
C SER A 116 -7.62 5.70 -22.42
#